data_AF-A5BLF1-F1
#
_entry.id   AF-A5BLF1-F1
#
_cell.length_a   1.000
_cell.length_b   1.000
_cell.length_c   1.000
_cell.angle_alpha   90.00
_cell.angle_beta   90.00
_cell.angle_gamma   90.00
#
_symmetry.space_group_name_H-M   'P 1'
#
loop_
_entity.id
_entity.type
_entity.pdbx_description
1 polymer ?
#
loop_
_entity_poly.entity_id
_entity_poly.type
_entity_poly.pdbx_seq_one_letter_code
_entity_poly.pdbx_strand_id
1 'polypeptide(L)'
;MAEDGEPHRFKIVTGADSFGCSLKEALVSHLKSLNIEVEDVGTDSYYSVAAEIGRRVSSSPEDTRGLLACGTGVGVAMFANKFPGVFAATCLSAADALNARSINNSNVLAVSGMSTAPESAVEILDTWLKTPFKSPCPASEFKPWPKEIESFLDNSVSEMSKIGSEKTKTSDSCSICCLVKNRELNPIDIIPGGSMKILRESPTSAVVRFEAGSVEPAHHHTFGHDLVVMKGKKSVWNLTKKERFDLIVGDYLYTPAGDVHRVKYYEDTEFFIKWDGHWDMFFDEDLATAKEAAEKESKADVFIECDTIMLQSEVF
;
A
#
# COMPACT_ATOMS: atom_id res chain seq x y z
N MET A 1 -36.36 -4.81 -20.14
CA MET A 1 -36.78 -3.52 -20.70
C MET A 1 -37.15 -2.69 -19.49
N ALA A 2 -36.37 -1.65 -19.15
CA ALA A 2 -36.81 -0.72 -18.13
C ALA A 2 -38.04 0.00 -18.71
N GLU A 3 -39.17 -0.07 -18.03
CA GLU A 3 -40.39 0.64 -18.39
C GLU A 3 -40.12 2.14 -18.31
N ASP A 4 -40.72 2.91 -19.24
CA ASP A 4 -40.64 4.36 -19.29
C ASP A 4 -41.08 4.97 -17.94
N GLY A 5 -40.12 5.39 -17.10
CA GLY A 5 -40.39 6.11 -15.85
C GLY A 5 -39.67 5.61 -14.59
N GLU A 6 -38.98 4.46 -14.61
CA GLU A 6 -38.09 4.08 -13.50
C GLU A 6 -36.80 4.93 -13.54
N PRO A 7 -36.39 5.59 -12.44
CA PRO A 7 -35.18 6.39 -12.41
C PRO A 7 -33.99 5.51 -12.79
N HIS A 8 -33.19 5.97 -13.75
CA HIS A 8 -31.95 5.29 -14.11
C HIS A 8 -31.12 5.09 -12.85
N ARG A 9 -30.78 3.84 -12.54
CA ARG A 9 -30.14 3.41 -11.29
C ARG A 9 -28.71 3.93 -11.11
N PHE A 10 -28.23 4.77 -12.01
CA PHE A 10 -26.87 5.29 -12.06
C PHE A 10 -26.86 6.74 -12.54
N LYS A 11 -25.86 7.50 -12.09
CA LYS A 11 -25.53 8.82 -12.63
C LYS A 11 -24.46 8.74 -13.71
N ILE A 12 -24.41 9.76 -14.57
CA ILE A 12 -23.37 9.89 -15.60
C ILE A 12 -22.41 11.03 -15.23
N VAL A 13 -21.12 10.73 -15.13
CA VAL A 13 -20.06 11.74 -15.07
C VAL A 13 -19.51 11.97 -16.48
N THR A 14 -19.37 13.23 -16.88
CA THR A 14 -18.98 13.56 -18.25
C THR A 14 -17.99 14.70 -18.35
N GLY A 15 -17.20 14.70 -19.43
CA GLY A 15 -16.17 15.69 -19.67
C GLY A 15 -15.56 15.51 -21.05
N ALA A 16 -14.85 16.53 -21.53
CA ALA A 16 -14.26 16.52 -22.86
C ALA A 16 -12.92 17.25 -22.93
N ASP A 17 -12.21 17.07 -24.05
CA ASP A 17 -11.22 18.05 -24.49
C ASP A 17 -11.86 19.11 -25.40
N SER A 18 -11.05 20.06 -25.88
CA SER A 18 -11.52 21.13 -26.75
C SER A 18 -12.16 20.63 -28.05
N PHE A 19 -11.74 19.47 -28.56
CA PHE A 19 -12.27 18.88 -29.79
C PHE A 19 -13.59 18.14 -29.56
N GLY A 20 -13.83 17.63 -28.35
CA GLY A 20 -15.07 16.94 -27.97
C GLY A 20 -16.14 17.81 -27.32
N CYS A 21 -15.83 19.06 -26.97
CA CYS A 21 -16.68 19.91 -26.13
C CYS A 21 -18.11 20.08 -26.68
N SER A 22 -18.26 20.49 -27.94
CA SER A 22 -19.58 20.69 -28.58
C SER A 22 -20.40 19.40 -28.60
N LEU A 23 -19.76 18.26 -28.90
CA LEU A 23 -20.44 16.97 -28.92
C LEU A 23 -20.89 16.55 -27.51
N LYS A 24 -20.06 16.76 -26.49
CA LYS A 24 -20.41 16.53 -25.09
C LYS A 24 -21.64 17.36 -24.68
N GLU A 25 -21.70 18.64 -25.03
CA GLU A 25 -22.83 19.52 -24.70
C GLU A 25 -24.16 19.03 -25.31
N ALA A 26 -24.13 18.56 -26.56
CA ALA A 26 -25.30 17.95 -27.19
C ALA A 26 -25.77 16.70 -26.43
N LEU A 27 -24.84 15.82 -26.05
CA LEU A 27 -25.15 14.61 -25.29
C LEU A 27 -25.63 14.90 -23.87
N VAL A 28 -25.06 15.88 -23.18
CA VAL A 28 -25.54 16.34 -21.86
C VAL A 28 -26.99 16.83 -21.96
N SER A 29 -27.32 17.58 -23.00
CA SER A 29 -28.67 18.06 -23.23
C SER A 29 -29.65 16.91 -23.44
N HIS A 30 -29.24 15.90 -24.23
CA HIS A 30 -30.02 14.68 -24.44
C HIS A 30 -30.23 13.88 -23.15
N LEU A 31 -29.17 13.64 -22.37
CA LEU A 31 -29.26 12.94 -21.08
C LEU A 31 -30.21 13.62 -20.10
N LYS A 32 -30.16 14.96 -20.03
CA LYS A 32 -31.09 15.74 -19.21
C LYS A 32 -32.54 15.59 -19.66
N SER A 33 -32.79 15.48 -20.97
CA SER A 33 -34.14 15.24 -21.51
C SER A 33 -34.70 13.86 -21.13
N LEU A 34 -33.81 12.90 -20.82
CA LEU A 34 -34.15 11.57 -20.32
C LEU A 34 -34.24 11.50 -18.78
N ASN A 35 -34.15 12.65 -18.08
CA ASN A 35 -34.10 12.73 -16.62
C ASN A 35 -32.95 11.91 -15.98
N ILE A 36 -31.84 11.74 -16.69
CA ILE A 36 -30.63 11.11 -16.15
C ILE A 36 -29.83 12.15 -15.38
N GLU A 37 -29.36 11.82 -14.18
CA GLU A 37 -28.46 12.68 -13.41
C GLU A 37 -27.09 12.77 -14.10
N VAL A 38 -26.64 13.99 -14.37
CA VAL A 38 -25.36 14.25 -15.06
C VAL A 38 -24.48 15.20 -14.26
N GLU A 39 -23.27 14.77 -13.95
CA GLU A 39 -22.18 15.61 -13.42
C GLU A 39 -21.18 15.91 -14.53
N ASP A 40 -21.13 17.16 -14.98
CA ASP A 40 -20.19 17.64 -15.99
C ASP A 40 -18.93 18.20 -15.31
N VAL A 41 -17.78 17.55 -15.48
CA VAL A 41 -16.49 18.00 -14.95
C VAL A 41 -15.81 19.05 -15.84
N GLY A 42 -16.45 19.41 -16.95
CA GLY A 42 -16.03 20.49 -17.83
C GLY A 42 -15.14 20.02 -18.99
N THR A 43 -14.29 20.95 -19.42
CA THR A 43 -13.39 20.77 -20.56
C THR A 43 -11.96 21.06 -20.14
N ASP A 44 -11.07 20.10 -20.36
CA ASP A 44 -9.64 20.20 -20.03
C ASP A 44 -8.84 19.30 -20.99
N SER A 45 -7.53 19.14 -20.79
CA SER A 45 -6.73 18.17 -21.51
C SER A 45 -7.32 16.76 -21.42
N TYR A 46 -7.22 16.02 -22.53
CA TYR A 46 -7.84 14.70 -22.68
C TYR A 46 -7.39 13.70 -21.59
N TYR A 47 -6.17 13.82 -21.06
CA TYR A 47 -5.66 12.97 -19.99
C TYR A 47 -6.18 13.37 -18.61
N SER A 48 -6.31 14.67 -18.31
CA SER A 48 -6.87 15.14 -17.03
C SER A 48 -8.33 14.75 -16.89
N VAL A 49 -9.14 15.02 -17.92
CA VAL A 49 -10.58 14.74 -17.88
C VAL A 49 -10.87 13.24 -17.84
N ALA A 50 -10.13 12.44 -18.62
CA ALA A 50 -10.25 10.99 -18.59
C ALA A 50 -9.82 10.39 -17.25
N ALA A 51 -8.80 10.96 -16.61
CA ALA A 51 -8.37 10.52 -15.28
C ALA A 51 -9.39 10.81 -14.19
N GLU A 52 -10.02 11.99 -14.23
CA GLU A 52 -11.10 12.34 -13.30
C GLU A 52 -12.31 11.41 -13.45
N ILE A 53 -12.77 11.18 -14.69
CA ILE A 53 -13.89 10.28 -14.96
C ILE A 53 -13.56 8.83 -14.60
N GLY A 54 -12.37 8.35 -14.98
CA GLY A 54 -11.90 7.03 -14.62
C GLY A 54 -11.90 6.81 -13.11
N ARG A 55 -11.42 7.80 -12.34
CA ARG A 55 -11.42 7.74 -10.87
C ARG A 55 -12.84 7.66 -10.29
N ARG A 56 -13.77 8.48 -10.76
CA ARG A 56 -15.16 8.49 -10.26
C ARG A 56 -15.88 7.18 -10.56
N VAL A 57 -15.76 6.68 -11.79
CA VAL A 57 -16.36 5.39 -12.19
C VAL A 57 -15.74 4.23 -11.42
N SER A 58 -14.42 4.21 -11.25
CA SER A 58 -13.70 3.19 -10.48
C SER A 58 -14.12 3.15 -9.00
N SER A 59 -14.44 4.32 -8.42
CA SER A 59 -14.82 4.43 -7.00
C SER A 59 -16.25 3.95 -6.72
N SER A 60 -17.14 3.96 -7.71
CA SER A 60 -18.55 3.56 -7.55
C SER A 60 -19.10 2.93 -8.85
N PRO A 61 -18.57 1.76 -9.25
CA PRO A 61 -18.84 1.16 -10.56
C PRO A 61 -20.28 0.65 -10.74
N GLU A 62 -21.06 0.51 -9.68
CA GLU A 62 -22.48 0.14 -9.76
C GLU A 62 -23.40 1.35 -9.95
N ASP A 63 -23.02 2.50 -9.37
CA ASP A 63 -23.87 3.70 -9.31
C ASP A 63 -23.41 4.80 -10.30
N THR A 64 -22.24 4.66 -10.92
CA THR A 64 -21.65 5.67 -11.81
C THR A 64 -21.26 5.10 -13.17
N ARG A 65 -21.57 5.86 -14.22
CA ARG A 65 -21.18 5.61 -15.62
C ARG A 65 -20.44 6.83 -16.16
N GLY A 66 -19.53 6.62 -17.13
CA GLY A 66 -18.76 7.71 -17.72
C GLY A 66 -19.16 8.02 -19.16
N LEU A 67 -19.14 9.30 -19.53
CA LEU A 67 -19.24 9.78 -20.91
C LEU A 67 -18.07 10.72 -21.22
N LEU A 68 -17.23 10.34 -22.17
CA LEU A 68 -16.07 11.12 -22.60
C LEU A 68 -16.19 11.52 -24.06
N ALA A 69 -15.78 12.74 -24.40
CA ALA A 69 -15.64 13.18 -25.78
C ALA A 69 -14.27 13.78 -26.03
N CYS A 70 -13.60 13.39 -27.11
CA CYS A 70 -12.41 14.08 -27.60
C CYS A 70 -12.33 14.04 -29.12
N GLY A 71 -11.22 14.48 -29.71
CA GLY A 71 -11.04 14.48 -31.16
C GLY A 71 -11.39 13.13 -31.81
N THR A 72 -10.81 12.03 -31.34
CA THR A 72 -11.05 10.66 -31.87
C THR A 72 -11.82 9.74 -30.92
N GLY A 73 -12.01 10.15 -29.66
CA GLY A 73 -12.49 9.30 -28.57
C GLY A 73 -11.47 8.27 -28.03
N VAL A 74 -10.39 7.99 -28.75
CA VAL A 74 -9.42 6.93 -28.39
C VAL A 74 -8.56 7.33 -27.19
N GLY A 75 -8.00 8.55 -27.20
CA GLY A 75 -7.10 9.02 -26.15
C GLY A 75 -7.76 9.04 -24.78
N VAL A 76 -8.98 9.57 -24.69
CA VAL A 76 -9.75 9.60 -23.44
C VAL A 76 -10.09 8.20 -22.94
N ALA A 77 -10.44 7.26 -23.84
CA ALA A 77 -10.69 5.87 -23.44
C ALA A 77 -9.42 5.19 -22.89
N MET A 78 -8.27 5.38 -23.54
CA MET A 78 -6.99 4.81 -23.08
C MET A 78 -6.61 5.27 -21.67
N PHE A 79 -6.82 6.55 -21.36
CA PHE A 79 -6.50 7.11 -20.04
C PHE A 79 -7.52 6.71 -18.97
N ALA A 80 -8.82 6.69 -19.30
CA ALA A 80 -9.85 6.23 -18.37
C ALA A 80 -9.64 4.75 -17.98
N ASN A 81 -9.25 3.91 -18.93
CA ASN A 81 -8.93 2.49 -18.71
C ASN A 81 -7.70 2.23 -17.81
N LYS A 82 -6.98 3.28 -17.36
CA LYS A 82 -5.90 3.11 -16.35
C LYS A 82 -6.43 2.93 -14.93
N PHE A 83 -7.72 3.18 -14.71
CA PHE A 83 -8.34 3.07 -13.39
C PHE A 83 -8.97 1.67 -13.22
N PRO A 84 -8.75 0.99 -12.09
CA PRO A 84 -9.29 -0.34 -11.85
C PRO A 84 -10.81 -0.41 -12.02
N GLY A 85 -11.30 -1.42 -12.72
CA GLY A 85 -12.74 -1.60 -12.95
C GLY A 85 -13.37 -0.63 -13.95
N VAL A 86 -12.56 0.19 -14.64
CA VAL A 86 -13.04 1.03 -15.76
C VAL A 86 -12.87 0.28 -17.07
N PHE A 87 -13.98 0.17 -17.80
CA PHE A 87 -14.07 -0.44 -19.13
C PHE A 87 -14.63 0.61 -20.08
N ALA A 88 -13.74 1.48 -20.54
CA ALA A 88 -14.01 2.53 -21.51
C ALA A 88 -13.89 2.02 -22.95
N ALA A 89 -14.91 2.26 -23.75
CA ALA A 89 -14.96 1.89 -25.16
C ALA A 89 -15.20 3.13 -26.03
N THR A 90 -14.39 3.29 -27.08
CA THR A 90 -14.64 4.28 -28.13
C THR A 90 -15.62 3.72 -29.14
N CYS A 91 -16.74 4.40 -29.36
CA CYS A 91 -17.76 3.97 -30.31
C CYS A 91 -17.96 5.04 -31.40
N LEU A 92 -17.92 4.62 -32.66
CA LEU A 92 -18.15 5.50 -33.81
C LEU A 92 -19.53 5.26 -34.46
N SER A 93 -20.21 4.18 -34.07
CA SER A 93 -21.53 3.79 -34.54
C SER A 93 -22.36 3.13 -33.43
N ALA A 94 -23.69 3.09 -33.62
CA ALA A 94 -24.59 2.38 -32.70
C ALA A 94 -24.25 0.87 -32.61
N ALA A 95 -23.77 0.28 -33.71
CA ALA A 95 -23.28 -1.09 -33.74
C ALA A 95 -22.07 -1.31 -32.79
N ASP A 96 -21.14 -0.35 -32.74
CA ASP A 96 -20.01 -0.40 -31.80
C ASP A 96 -20.48 -0.31 -30.36
N ALA A 97 -21.43 0.58 -30.06
CA ALA A 97 -22.00 0.75 -28.72
C ALA A 97 -22.71 -0.53 -28.24
N LEU A 98 -23.49 -1.16 -29.13
CA LEU A 98 -24.18 -2.42 -28.88
C LEU A 98 -23.19 -3.56 -28.57
N ASN A 99 -22.13 -3.68 -29.37
CA ASN A 99 -21.06 -4.65 -29.13
C ASN A 99 -20.32 -4.37 -27.80
N ALA A 100 -19.94 -3.12 -27.54
CA ALA A 100 -19.19 -2.73 -26.35
C ALA A 100 -19.94 -3.04 -25.05
N ARG A 101 -21.27 -2.82 -25.02
CA ARG A 101 -22.10 -3.19 -23.88
C ARG A 101 -22.32 -4.68 -23.76
N SER A 102 -22.64 -5.35 -24.87
CA SER A 102 -22.93 -6.79 -24.87
C SER A 102 -21.71 -7.63 -24.48
N ILE A 103 -20.54 -7.32 -25.04
CA ILE A 103 -19.34 -8.15 -24.92
C ILE A 103 -18.47 -7.70 -23.75
N ASN A 104 -18.28 -6.39 -23.58
CA ASN A 104 -17.29 -5.88 -22.60
C ASN A 104 -17.94 -5.35 -21.33
N ASN A 105 -19.27 -5.30 -21.27
CA ASN A 105 -20.02 -4.61 -20.21
C ASN A 105 -19.46 -3.19 -19.95
N SER A 106 -19.11 -2.46 -21.01
CA SER A 106 -18.42 -1.16 -20.89
C SER A 106 -19.20 -0.18 -19.99
N ASN A 107 -18.50 0.44 -19.03
CA ASN A 107 -19.10 1.38 -18.07
C ASN A 107 -18.69 2.84 -18.35
N VAL A 108 -17.85 3.06 -19.37
CA VAL A 108 -17.55 4.38 -19.92
C VAL A 108 -17.68 4.36 -21.43
N LEU A 109 -18.44 5.31 -21.98
CA LEU A 109 -18.57 5.55 -23.41
C LEU A 109 -17.65 6.69 -23.81
N ALA A 110 -16.85 6.50 -24.86
CA ALA A 110 -16.06 7.55 -25.49
C ALA A 110 -16.52 7.81 -26.93
N VAL A 111 -16.72 9.07 -27.29
CA VAL A 111 -17.17 9.49 -28.64
C VAL A 111 -16.16 10.42 -29.33
N SER A 112 -16.21 10.44 -30.67
CA SER A 112 -15.31 11.21 -31.53
C SER A 112 -15.94 12.52 -31.99
N GLY A 113 -15.44 13.65 -31.50
CA GLY A 113 -15.86 14.99 -31.93
C GLY A 113 -15.49 15.31 -33.38
N MET A 114 -14.50 14.62 -33.97
CA MET A 114 -14.10 14.84 -35.37
C MET A 114 -14.81 13.92 -36.36
N SER A 115 -15.38 12.80 -35.90
CA SER A 115 -15.91 11.76 -36.79
C SER A 115 -17.40 11.46 -36.58
N THR A 116 -18.01 11.98 -35.52
CA THR A 116 -19.39 11.66 -35.16
C THR A 116 -20.24 12.94 -35.11
N ALA A 117 -21.29 12.98 -35.92
CA ALA A 117 -22.29 14.06 -35.88
C ALA A 117 -23.14 13.96 -34.59
N PRO A 118 -23.69 15.08 -34.08
CA PRO A 118 -24.49 15.09 -32.86
C PRO A 118 -25.65 14.07 -32.84
N GLU A 119 -26.38 13.95 -33.95
CA GLU A 119 -27.51 13.03 -34.06
C GLU A 119 -27.05 11.57 -33.97
N SER A 120 -25.95 11.23 -34.63
CA SER A 120 -25.34 9.90 -34.54
C SER A 120 -24.77 9.63 -33.15
N ALA A 121 -24.21 10.64 -32.48
CA ALA A 121 -23.71 10.49 -31.12
C ALA A 121 -24.85 10.22 -30.12
N VAL A 122 -26.01 10.85 -30.32
CA VAL A 122 -27.23 10.56 -29.55
C VAL A 122 -27.66 9.11 -29.76
N GLU A 123 -27.67 8.61 -31.01
CA GLU A 123 -28.00 7.22 -31.31
C GLU A 123 -27.04 6.22 -30.66
N ILE A 124 -25.73 6.53 -30.69
CA ILE A 124 -24.67 5.75 -30.02
C ILE A 124 -24.92 5.70 -28.51
N LEU A 125 -25.15 6.85 -27.89
CA LEU A 125 -25.39 6.96 -26.45
C LEU A 125 -26.66 6.20 -26.04
N ASP A 126 -27.75 6.37 -26.77
CA ASP A 126 -29.01 5.68 -26.51
C ASP A 126 -28.85 4.17 -26.58
N THR A 127 -28.15 3.69 -27.61
CA THR A 127 -27.89 2.26 -27.80
C THR A 127 -27.02 1.75 -26.65
N TRP A 128 -25.99 2.49 -26.26
CA TRP A 128 -25.13 2.13 -25.14
C TRP A 128 -25.90 2.06 -23.80
N LEU A 129 -26.78 3.02 -23.53
CA LEU A 129 -27.58 3.04 -22.30
C LEU A 129 -28.61 1.90 -22.24
N LYS A 130 -29.24 1.59 -23.38
CA LYS A 130 -30.33 0.62 -23.47
C LYS A 130 -29.85 -0.84 -23.54
N THR A 131 -28.58 -1.07 -23.90
CA THR A 131 -28.05 -2.41 -24.15
C THR A 131 -27.63 -3.13 -22.86
N PRO A 132 -28.28 -4.26 -22.51
CA PRO A 132 -27.85 -5.12 -21.42
C PRO A 132 -26.58 -5.90 -21.75
N PHE A 133 -25.83 -6.30 -20.73
CA PHE A 133 -24.70 -7.20 -20.89
C PHE A 133 -25.16 -8.56 -21.46
N LYS A 134 -24.37 -9.16 -22.36
CA LYS A 134 -24.65 -10.42 -23.06
C LYS A 134 -25.94 -10.41 -23.91
N SER A 135 -26.44 -9.24 -24.31
CA SER A 135 -27.56 -9.19 -25.27
C SER A 135 -27.10 -9.60 -26.68
N PRO A 136 -28.00 -10.07 -27.55
CA PRO A 136 -27.68 -10.23 -28.97
C PRO A 136 -27.14 -8.92 -29.57
N CYS A 137 -26.09 -9.00 -30.37
CA CYS A 137 -25.41 -7.85 -30.95
C CYS A 137 -24.85 -8.19 -32.34
N PRO A 138 -24.32 -7.23 -33.12
CA PRO A 138 -23.77 -7.50 -34.45
C PRO A 138 -22.71 -8.61 -34.45
N ALA A 139 -21.86 -8.68 -33.42
CA ALA A 139 -20.84 -9.73 -33.30
C ALA A 139 -21.40 -11.14 -33.09
N SER A 140 -22.64 -11.27 -32.58
CA SER A 140 -23.36 -12.55 -32.48
C SER A 140 -24.34 -12.77 -33.64
N GLU A 141 -24.25 -11.98 -34.72
CA GLU A 141 -25.25 -11.92 -35.80
C GLU A 141 -26.67 -11.69 -35.26
N PHE A 142 -26.80 -10.92 -34.19
CA PHE A 142 -28.05 -10.66 -33.48
C PHE A 142 -28.75 -11.93 -32.94
N LYS A 143 -27.99 -13.01 -32.70
CA LYS A 143 -28.47 -14.22 -32.02
C LYS A 143 -28.07 -14.23 -30.54
N PRO A 144 -28.79 -14.95 -29.67
CA PRO A 144 -28.35 -15.18 -28.30
C PRO A 144 -26.96 -15.83 -28.27
N TRP A 145 -26.17 -15.49 -27.27
CA TRP A 145 -24.86 -16.10 -27.09
C TRP A 145 -25.01 -17.59 -26.71
N PRO A 146 -24.19 -18.50 -27.27
CA PRO A 146 -24.08 -19.84 -26.76
C PRO A 146 -23.68 -19.83 -25.27
N LYS A 147 -24.14 -20.81 -24.49
CA LYS A 147 -23.89 -20.87 -23.03
C LYS A 147 -22.40 -20.82 -22.68
N GLU A 148 -21.57 -21.41 -23.52
CA GLU A 148 -20.11 -21.42 -23.38
C GLU A 148 -19.55 -19.99 -23.50
N ILE A 149 -20.08 -19.19 -24.42
CA ILE A 149 -19.69 -17.80 -24.60
C ILE A 149 -20.26 -16.92 -23.49
N GLU A 150 -21.50 -17.13 -23.06
CA GLU A 150 -22.05 -16.40 -21.90
C GLU A 150 -21.18 -16.58 -20.65
N SER A 151 -20.77 -17.82 -20.38
CA SER A 151 -19.86 -18.14 -19.28
C SER A 151 -18.48 -17.50 -19.47
N PHE A 152 -17.94 -17.50 -20.68
CA PHE A 152 -16.70 -16.78 -20.99
C PHE A 152 -16.82 -15.27 -20.72
N LEU A 153 -17.92 -14.65 -21.14
CA LEU A 153 -18.16 -13.22 -20.93
C LEU A 153 -18.28 -12.89 -19.43
N ASP A 154 -19.01 -13.70 -18.66
CA ASP A 154 -19.11 -13.53 -17.20
C ASP A 154 -17.74 -13.57 -16.52
N ASN A 155 -16.90 -14.53 -16.90
CA ASN A 155 -15.55 -14.64 -16.38
C ASN A 155 -14.66 -13.48 -16.84
N SER A 156 -14.83 -12.98 -18.07
CA SER A 156 -14.00 -11.91 -18.63
C SER A 156 -14.05 -10.62 -17.82
N VAL A 157 -15.21 -10.24 -17.29
CA VAL A 157 -15.38 -9.03 -16.46
C VAL A 157 -14.60 -9.16 -15.15
N SER A 158 -14.68 -10.34 -14.52
CA SER A 158 -13.94 -10.67 -13.31
C SER A 158 -12.43 -10.68 -13.56
N GLU A 159 -11.98 -11.35 -14.62
CA GLU A 159 -10.55 -11.45 -14.94
C GLU A 159 -9.95 -10.11 -15.35
N MET A 160 -10.64 -9.29 -16.16
CA MET A 160 -10.16 -7.96 -16.55
C MET A 160 -9.89 -7.06 -15.34
N SER A 161 -10.73 -7.12 -14.31
CA SER A 161 -10.52 -6.35 -13.07
C SER A 161 -9.26 -6.74 -12.30
N LYS A 162 -8.73 -7.95 -12.52
CA LYS A 162 -7.52 -8.48 -11.88
C LYS A 162 -6.24 -8.13 -12.65
N ILE A 163 -6.35 -7.75 -13.93
CA ILE A 163 -5.20 -7.42 -14.76
C ILE A 163 -4.51 -6.17 -14.21
N GLY A 164 -3.20 -6.27 -13.94
CA GLY A 164 -2.44 -5.18 -13.31
C GLY A 164 -2.72 -4.99 -11.82
N SER A 165 -3.70 -5.73 -11.25
CA SER A 165 -3.94 -5.81 -9.81
C SER A 165 -3.07 -6.88 -9.14
N GLU A 166 -2.16 -7.52 -9.88
CA GLU A 166 -1.06 -8.26 -9.27
C GLU A 166 -0.36 -7.28 -8.34
N LYS A 167 -0.74 -7.37 -7.07
CA LYS A 167 0.20 -7.17 -5.99
C LYS A 167 1.32 -8.15 -6.32
N THR A 168 2.36 -7.67 -7.00
CA THR A 168 3.70 -8.04 -6.56
C THR A 168 3.57 -7.99 -5.05
N LYS A 169 3.76 -9.12 -4.37
CA LYS A 169 3.78 -9.14 -2.90
C LYS A 169 4.78 -8.06 -2.51
N THR A 170 4.26 -6.86 -2.28
CA THR A 170 4.99 -5.72 -1.77
C THR A 170 4.99 -6.05 -0.30
N SER A 171 5.89 -6.98 0.06
CA SER A 171 6.39 -7.01 1.42
C SER A 171 7.04 -5.65 1.63
N ASP A 172 6.26 -4.83 2.33
CA ASP A 172 6.60 -3.59 3.00
C ASP A 172 7.19 -2.49 2.11
N SER A 173 6.43 -1.39 1.96
CA SER A 173 6.83 -0.16 1.27
C SER A 173 7.90 0.63 2.03
N CYS A 174 8.81 -0.05 2.70
CA CYS A 174 9.95 0.57 3.33
C CYS A 174 11.08 0.64 2.30
N SER A 175 11.39 1.86 1.83
CA SER A 175 12.50 2.12 0.90
C SER A 175 13.84 1.62 1.44
N ILE A 176 14.00 1.56 2.77
CA ILE A 176 15.17 0.94 3.44
C ILE A 176 15.15 -0.59 3.25
N CYS A 177 14.00 -1.26 3.43
CA CYS A 177 13.90 -2.70 3.22
C CYS A 177 14.21 -3.11 1.77
N CYS A 178 13.81 -2.30 0.79
CA CYS A 178 14.14 -2.53 -0.62
C CYS A 178 15.64 -2.42 -0.91
N LEU A 179 16.36 -1.52 -0.24
CA LEU A 179 17.82 -1.41 -0.35
C LEU A 179 18.56 -2.57 0.34
N VAL A 180 17.94 -3.18 1.36
CA VAL A 180 18.52 -4.30 2.13
C VAL A 180 18.27 -5.65 1.47
N LYS A 181 17.17 -5.84 0.71
CA LYS A 181 16.76 -7.13 0.11
C LYS A 181 17.83 -7.82 -0.74
N ASN A 182 18.77 -7.08 -1.33
CA ASN A 182 19.85 -7.63 -2.15
C ASN A 182 21.22 -7.66 -1.44
N ARG A 183 21.26 -7.41 -0.12
CA ARG A 183 22.49 -7.53 0.69
C ARG A 183 22.44 -8.82 1.51
N GLU A 184 23.12 -9.86 1.03
CA GLU A 184 23.50 -11.00 1.88
C GLU A 184 24.58 -10.53 2.85
N LEU A 185 24.19 -10.25 4.10
CA LEU A 185 25.16 -10.02 5.17
C LEU A 185 25.03 -11.20 6.12
N ASN A 186 26.08 -12.01 6.18
CA ASN A 186 26.15 -13.18 7.04
C ASN A 186 26.35 -12.71 8.48
N PRO A 187 25.54 -13.19 9.44
CA PRO A 187 25.75 -12.88 10.84
C PRO A 187 27.09 -13.46 11.32
N ILE A 188 27.79 -12.71 12.16
CA ILE A 188 29.01 -13.13 12.83
C ILE A 188 28.66 -13.34 14.31
N ASP A 189 28.99 -14.52 14.85
CA ASP A 189 28.84 -14.78 16.28
C ASP A 189 29.80 -13.90 17.08
N ILE A 190 29.29 -13.22 18.10
CA ILE A 190 30.08 -12.34 18.96
C ILE A 190 30.46 -13.07 20.25
N ILE A 191 29.44 -13.59 20.94
CA ILE A 191 29.52 -14.35 22.19
C ILE A 191 28.35 -15.35 22.23
N PRO A 192 28.31 -16.33 23.16
CA PRO A 192 27.20 -17.28 23.23
C PRO A 192 25.83 -16.58 23.30
N GLY A 193 24.95 -16.90 22.35
CA GLY A 193 23.62 -16.31 22.22
C GLY A 193 23.57 -14.95 21.53
N GLY A 194 24.71 -14.39 21.09
CA GLY A 194 24.84 -13.08 20.45
C GLY A 194 25.41 -13.13 19.04
N SER A 195 24.73 -12.49 18.09
CA SER A 195 25.19 -12.37 16.70
C SER A 195 25.09 -10.93 16.18
N MET A 196 25.99 -10.56 15.27
CA MET A 196 26.04 -9.22 14.68
C MET A 196 26.03 -9.27 13.15
N LYS A 197 25.30 -8.33 12.56
CA LYS A 197 25.22 -8.10 11.12
C LYS A 197 25.71 -6.69 10.79
N ILE A 198 26.92 -6.57 10.25
CA ILE A 198 27.51 -5.26 9.86
C ILE A 198 26.74 -4.69 8.66
N LEU A 199 26.24 -3.46 8.79
CA LEU A 199 25.48 -2.75 7.77
C LEU A 199 26.34 -1.77 6.95
N ARG A 200 27.34 -1.16 7.60
CA ARG A 200 28.26 -0.17 7.03
C ARG A 200 29.55 -0.18 7.86
N GLU A 201 30.70 -0.01 7.21
CA GLU A 201 32.03 -0.06 7.85
C GLU A 201 32.60 1.31 8.26
N SER A 202 32.01 2.43 7.83
CA SER A 202 32.50 3.78 8.21
C SER A 202 31.46 4.91 7.99
N PRO A 203 30.95 5.56 9.06
CA PRO A 203 31.04 5.10 10.46
C PRO A 203 30.40 3.72 10.58
N THR A 204 30.93 2.89 11.47
CA THR A 204 30.53 1.50 11.56
C THR A 204 29.14 1.40 12.18
N SER A 205 28.29 0.58 11.57
CA SER A 205 26.96 0.31 12.11
C SER A 205 26.57 -1.12 11.87
N ALA A 206 25.80 -1.68 12.80
CA ALA A 206 25.38 -3.07 12.76
C ALA A 206 24.00 -3.24 13.39
N VAL A 207 23.35 -4.35 13.03
CA VAL A 207 22.23 -4.90 13.79
C VAL A 207 22.77 -6.04 14.64
N VAL A 208 22.54 -5.96 15.95
CA VAL A 208 22.96 -6.99 16.90
C VAL A 208 21.74 -7.68 17.47
N ARG A 209 21.84 -9.00 17.62
CA ARG A 209 20.78 -9.88 18.13
C ARG A 209 21.29 -10.71 19.28
N PHE A 210 20.51 -10.77 20.34
CA PHE A 210 20.75 -11.66 21.46
C PHE A 210 19.51 -12.49 21.78
N GLU A 211 19.71 -13.79 22.04
CA GLU A 211 18.67 -14.68 22.53
C GLU A 211 18.28 -14.34 23.98
N ALA A 212 17.00 -14.54 24.32
CA ALA A 212 16.51 -14.35 25.69
C ALA A 212 17.37 -15.10 26.73
N GLY A 213 17.69 -14.43 27.84
CA GLY A 213 18.54 -14.97 28.91
C GLY A 213 20.05 -14.81 28.68
N SER A 214 20.47 -14.31 27.53
CA SER A 214 21.89 -13.99 27.27
C SER A 214 22.40 -12.87 28.18
N VAL A 215 23.71 -12.90 28.43
CA VAL A 215 24.41 -11.88 29.23
C VAL A 215 25.69 -11.50 28.51
N GLU A 216 25.91 -10.21 28.33
CA GLU A 216 27.23 -9.67 28.00
C GLU A 216 27.99 -9.42 29.31
N PRO A 217 29.15 -10.07 29.52
CA PRO A 217 30.02 -9.76 30.65
C PRO A 217 30.43 -8.30 30.67
N ALA A 218 30.83 -7.77 31.83
CA ALA A 218 31.44 -6.46 31.93
C ALA A 218 32.53 -6.28 30.88
N HIS A 219 32.38 -5.25 30.06
CA HIS A 219 33.33 -4.95 28.99
C HIS A 219 33.32 -3.45 28.68
N HIS A 220 34.33 -3.03 27.92
CA HIS A 220 34.41 -1.68 27.37
C HIS A 220 34.85 -1.70 25.90
N HIS A 221 34.69 -0.56 25.24
CA HIS A 221 35.05 -0.32 23.85
C HIS A 221 36.00 0.87 23.72
N THR A 222 36.86 0.88 22.70
CA THR A 222 37.74 2.04 22.43
C THR A 222 36.94 3.26 21.99
N PHE A 223 35.84 3.05 21.27
CA PHE A 223 34.98 4.11 20.77
C PHE A 223 33.63 4.10 21.48
N GLY A 224 33.07 5.29 21.68
CA GLY A 224 31.70 5.42 22.18
C GLY A 224 30.72 4.94 21.13
N HIS A 225 29.59 4.41 21.58
CA HIS A 225 28.58 3.84 20.69
C HIS A 225 27.17 4.28 21.05
N ASP A 226 26.38 4.46 20.00
CA ASP A 226 24.96 4.74 20.03
C ASP A 226 24.19 3.44 19.82
N LEU A 227 23.13 3.19 20.59
CA LEU A 227 22.22 2.08 20.31
C LEU A 227 20.75 2.49 20.38
N VAL A 228 19.92 1.82 19.57
CA VAL A 228 18.45 1.91 19.62
C VAL A 228 17.86 0.51 19.63
N VAL A 229 16.98 0.21 20.58
CA VAL A 229 16.30 -1.09 20.66
C VAL A 229 15.20 -1.16 19.60
N MET A 230 15.27 -2.17 18.73
CA MET A 230 14.30 -2.41 17.67
C MET A 230 13.28 -3.50 18.03
N LYS A 231 13.68 -4.46 18.88
CA LYS A 231 12.83 -5.53 19.39
C LYS A 231 13.33 -5.97 20.77
N GLY A 232 12.42 -6.41 21.64
CA GLY A 232 12.76 -7.05 22.92
C GLY A 232 13.03 -6.05 24.04
N LYS A 233 13.67 -6.56 25.10
CA LYS A 233 13.96 -5.82 26.34
C LYS A 233 15.34 -6.22 26.88
N LYS A 234 16.15 -5.23 27.22
CA LYS A 234 17.49 -5.40 27.83
C LYS A 234 17.71 -4.43 28.97
N SER A 235 18.60 -4.78 29.88
CA SER A 235 19.10 -3.85 30.91
C SER A 235 20.60 -3.68 30.75
N VAL A 236 21.06 -2.44 30.82
CA VAL A 236 22.46 -2.05 30.73
C VAL A 236 22.89 -1.44 32.06
N TRP A 237 23.87 -2.04 32.72
CA TRP A 237 24.51 -1.50 33.92
C TRP A 237 25.82 -0.84 33.50
N ASN A 238 25.89 0.48 33.56
CA ASN A 238 27.14 1.21 33.42
C ASN A 238 27.87 1.16 34.76
N LEU A 239 28.88 0.30 34.87
CA LEU A 239 29.62 0.04 36.10
C LEU A 239 30.56 1.19 36.44
N THR A 240 31.07 1.91 35.43
CA THR A 240 31.89 3.12 35.61
C THR A 240 31.09 4.20 36.35
N LYS A 241 29.85 4.46 35.91
CA LYS A 241 28.99 5.52 36.46
C LYS A 241 28.07 5.05 37.58
N LYS A 242 27.94 3.74 37.78
CA LYS A 242 27.00 3.10 38.72
C LYS A 242 25.54 3.44 38.40
N GLU A 243 25.23 3.45 37.11
CA GLU A 243 23.89 3.73 36.58
C GLU A 243 23.32 2.49 35.90
N ARG A 244 22.00 2.38 35.87
CA ARG A 244 21.28 1.31 35.21
C ARG A 244 20.23 1.89 34.27
N PHE A 245 20.14 1.29 33.08
CA PHE A 245 19.17 1.65 32.06
C PHE A 245 18.40 0.40 31.64
N ASP A 246 17.09 0.38 31.89
CA ASP A 246 16.19 -0.65 31.41
C ASP A 246 15.57 -0.19 30.09
N LEU A 247 15.94 -0.83 28.98
CA LEU A 247 15.63 -0.38 27.64
C LEU A 247 14.57 -1.28 26.99
N ILE A 248 13.54 -0.67 26.42
CA ILE A 248 12.49 -1.29 25.60
C ILE A 248 12.52 -0.77 24.16
N VAL A 249 11.66 -1.32 23.30
CA VAL A 249 11.57 -0.93 21.88
C VAL A 249 11.39 0.58 21.73
N GLY A 250 12.29 1.20 20.95
CA GLY A 250 12.32 2.63 20.69
C GLY A 250 13.29 3.41 21.58
N ASP A 251 13.76 2.84 22.70
CA ASP A 251 14.70 3.51 23.58
C ASP A 251 16.10 3.61 22.95
N TYR A 252 16.76 4.72 23.24
CA TYR A 252 18.12 5.04 22.81
C TYR A 252 19.06 5.12 24.02
N LEU A 253 20.27 4.60 23.87
CA LEU A 253 21.34 4.76 24.85
C LEU A 253 22.67 5.06 24.17
N TYR A 254 23.38 6.07 24.67
CA TYR A 254 24.76 6.35 24.32
C TYR A 254 25.69 5.88 25.44
N THR A 255 26.68 5.06 25.09
CA THR A 255 27.76 4.66 26.00
C THR A 255 29.06 5.33 25.55
N PRO A 256 29.66 6.21 26.38
CA PRO A 256 30.96 6.81 26.08
C PRO A 256 32.10 5.79 25.94
N ALA A 257 33.13 6.17 25.20
CA ALA A 257 34.36 5.39 25.08
C ALA A 257 34.98 5.09 26.46
N GLY A 258 35.39 3.84 26.68
CA GLY A 258 36.02 3.39 27.92
C GLY A 258 35.09 3.20 29.12
N ASP A 259 33.79 3.51 29.02
CA ASP A 259 32.84 3.16 30.09
C ASP A 259 32.65 1.62 30.12
N VAL A 260 32.86 1.03 31.29
CA VAL A 260 32.67 -0.41 31.52
C VAL A 260 31.19 -0.66 31.78
N HIS A 261 30.60 -1.60 31.06
CA HIS A 261 29.19 -1.92 31.21
C HIS A 261 28.90 -3.42 31.06
N ARG A 262 27.80 -3.85 31.69
CA ARG A 262 27.27 -5.22 31.63
C ARG A 262 25.84 -5.17 31.07
N VAL A 263 25.43 -6.20 30.35
CA VAL A 263 24.09 -6.24 29.75
C VAL A 263 23.41 -7.58 30.00
N LYS A 264 22.11 -7.53 30.30
CA LYS A 264 21.23 -8.71 30.38
C LYS A 264 20.08 -8.57 29.40
N TYR A 265 19.80 -9.65 28.68
CA TYR A 265 18.71 -9.74 27.71
C TYR A 265 17.57 -10.56 28.30
N TYR A 266 16.39 -9.96 28.47
CA TYR A 266 15.22 -10.64 29.07
C TYR A 266 14.36 -11.32 28.02
N GLU A 267 14.40 -10.81 26.79
CA GLU A 267 13.69 -11.34 25.62
C GLU A 267 14.67 -11.44 24.45
N ASP A 268 14.25 -12.10 23.37
CA ASP A 268 14.97 -12.03 22.10
C ASP A 268 15.05 -10.57 21.65
N THR A 269 16.24 -10.01 21.72
CA THR A 269 16.46 -8.58 21.58
C THR A 269 17.23 -8.29 20.32
N GLU A 270 16.73 -7.34 19.53
CA GLU A 270 17.39 -6.80 18.35
C GLU A 270 17.61 -5.30 18.56
N PHE A 271 18.83 -4.82 18.33
CA PHE A 271 19.14 -3.40 18.40
C PHE A 271 20.07 -2.97 17.27
N PHE A 272 19.89 -1.73 16.82
CA PHE A 272 20.82 -1.05 15.94
C PHE A 272 21.91 -0.40 16.80
N ILE A 273 23.16 -0.57 16.42
CA ILE A 273 24.32 0.05 17.08
C ILE A 273 25.22 0.74 16.05
N LYS A 274 25.76 1.90 16.43
CA LYS A 274 26.68 2.69 15.61
C LYS A 274 27.85 3.20 16.45
N TRP A 275 29.05 3.15 15.89
CA TRP A 275 30.27 3.68 16.49
C TRP A 275 31.27 4.11 15.41
N ASP A 276 32.32 4.81 15.80
CA ASP A 276 33.41 5.19 14.91
C ASP A 276 34.55 4.16 14.94
N GLY A 277 35.23 3.94 13.82
CA GLY A 277 36.38 3.02 13.77
C GLY A 277 36.04 1.53 13.72
N HIS A 278 37.01 0.68 14.06
CA HIS A 278 36.86 -0.77 14.01
C HIS A 278 36.04 -1.31 15.20
N TRP A 279 35.42 -2.49 15.04
CA TRP A 279 34.77 -3.18 16.16
C TRP A 279 35.85 -3.72 17.11
N ASP A 280 35.70 -3.42 18.39
CA ASP A 280 36.48 -4.02 19.47
C ASP A 280 35.60 -4.24 20.69
N MET A 281 35.95 -5.19 21.54
CA MET A 281 35.28 -5.44 22.81
C MET A 281 36.29 -6.08 23.77
N PHE A 282 36.54 -5.41 24.89
CA PHE A 282 37.49 -5.87 25.90
C PHE A 282 36.73 -6.35 27.12
N PHE A 283 36.74 -7.66 27.36
CA PHE A 283 36.08 -8.24 28.53
C PHE A 283 36.88 -7.99 29.80
N ASP A 284 36.22 -7.38 30.78
CA ASP A 284 36.75 -7.08 32.10
C ASP A 284 36.34 -8.14 33.15
N GLU A 285 35.47 -9.08 32.78
CA GLU A 285 35.07 -10.24 33.60
C GLU A 285 34.72 -11.48 32.76
N ASP A 286 34.63 -12.65 33.40
CA ASP A 286 34.19 -13.89 32.76
C ASP A 286 32.66 -14.08 32.77
N LEU A 287 32.16 -14.95 31.89
CA LEU A 287 30.72 -15.16 31.68
C LEU A 287 29.99 -15.75 32.90
N ALA A 288 30.65 -16.56 33.72
CA ALA A 288 30.01 -17.14 34.91
C ALA A 288 29.81 -16.05 35.97
N THR A 289 30.84 -15.25 36.22
CA THR A 289 30.77 -14.07 37.09
C THR A 289 29.68 -13.10 36.64
N ALA A 290 29.59 -12.84 35.34
CA ALA A 290 28.57 -11.97 34.76
C ALA A 290 27.13 -12.47 35.02
N LYS A 291 26.87 -13.77 34.82
CA LYS A 291 25.56 -14.39 35.06
C LYS A 291 25.14 -14.29 36.52
N GLU A 292 26.03 -14.63 37.45
CA GLU A 292 25.73 -14.53 38.88
C GLU A 292 25.42 -13.10 39.33
N ALA A 293 26.19 -12.12 38.84
CA ALA A 293 25.97 -10.72 39.14
C ALA A 293 24.61 -10.24 38.58
N ALA A 294 24.30 -10.58 37.32
CA ALA A 294 23.06 -10.22 36.67
C ALA A 294 21.81 -10.88 37.31
N GLU A 295 21.96 -12.05 37.92
CA GLU A 295 20.91 -12.69 38.72
C GLU A 295 20.70 -11.99 40.06
N LYS A 296 21.77 -11.64 40.79
CA LYS A 296 21.70 -10.93 42.07
C LYS A 296 21.00 -9.58 41.93
N GLU A 297 21.36 -8.80 40.91
CA GLU A 297 20.73 -7.51 40.61
C GLU A 297 19.24 -7.67 40.26
N SER A 298 18.90 -8.66 39.42
CA SER A 298 17.48 -8.91 39.08
C SER A 298 16.63 -9.37 40.27
N LYS A 299 17.25 -10.04 41.27
CA LYS A 299 16.57 -10.42 42.52
C LYS A 299 16.41 -9.22 43.45
N ALA A 300 17.35 -8.28 43.46
CA ALA A 300 17.24 -7.05 44.25
C ALA A 300 16.03 -6.20 43.81
N ASP A 301 15.73 -6.12 42.51
CA ASP A 301 14.53 -5.43 42.00
C ASP A 301 13.22 -6.05 42.50
N VAL A 302 13.14 -7.39 42.52
CA VAL A 302 11.95 -8.12 43.00
C VAL A 302 11.73 -7.90 44.50
N PHE A 303 12.80 -7.78 45.29
CA PHE A 303 12.71 -7.46 46.72
C PHE A 303 12.25 -6.01 46.96
N ILE A 304 12.68 -5.04 46.14
CA ILE A 304 12.24 -3.64 46.24
C ILE A 304 10.76 -3.48 45.85
N GLU A 305 10.28 -4.19 44.81
CA GLU A 305 8.84 -4.23 44.46
C GLU A 305 7.99 -4.83 45.60
N CYS A 306 8.46 -5.89 46.25
CA CYS A 306 7.75 -6.52 47.38
C CYS A 306 7.70 -5.61 48.63
N ASP A 307 8.79 -4.91 48.97
CA ASP A 307 8.82 -3.99 50.12
C ASP A 307 7.98 -2.72 49.86
N THR A 308 7.87 -2.26 48.61
CA THR A 308 7.00 -1.13 48.23
C THR A 308 5.51 -1.48 48.37
N ILE A 309 5.13 -2.74 48.14
CA ILE A 309 3.75 -3.23 48.35
C ILE A 309 3.45 -3.36 49.86
N MET A 310 4.44 -3.67 50.70
CA MET A 310 4.26 -3.79 52.16
C MET A 310 4.15 -2.43 52.89
N LEU A 311 4.69 -1.34 52.33
CA LEU A 311 4.62 0.00 52.94
C LEU A 311 3.32 0.78 52.67
N GLN A 312 2.42 0.28 51.82
CA GLN A 312 1.11 0.92 51.55
C GLN A 312 -0.03 0.39 52.44
N SER A 313 0.22 -0.51 53.40
CA SER A 313 -0.82 -1.09 54.27
C SER A 313 -0.84 -0.59 55.71
N GLU A 314 0.04 0.34 56.11
CA GLU A 314 0.09 0.90 57.49
C GLU A 314 -0.13 2.43 57.55
N VAL A 315 -1.18 2.94 56.89
CA VAL A 315 -1.77 4.24 57.25
C VAL A 315 -3.30 4.13 57.22
N PHE A 316 -3.85 3.72 58.36
CA PHE A 316 -5.24 3.98 58.80
C PHE A 316 -5.17 4.65 60.18
#